data_AF-A0A8D8MJI8-F1
#
_entry.id   AF-A0A8D8MJI8-F1
#
_cell.length_a   1.000
_cell.length_b   1.000
_cell.length_c   1.000
_cell.angle_alpha   90.00
_cell.angle_beta   90.00
_cell.angle_gamma   90.00
#
_symmetry.space_group_name_H-M   'P 1'
#
loop_
_entity.id
_entity.type
_entity.pdbx_description
1 polymer ?
#
loop_
_entity_poly.entity_id
_entity_poly.type
_entity_poly.pdbx_seq_one_letter_code
_entity_poly.pdbx_strand_id
1 'polypeptide(L)'
;MDSPPADQPRSCYACLQQPSDFIPIADEVGPKAEPPSTAEPIGRTSSYRGDIIAKHFWFEKDDLMRGVICTSCWSKIEDFHQFYSEIEQAHEHKLGFTIVQIKQEDGVEVEEEEQEEIVVEPITAEEIER
;
A
#
# COMPACT_ATOMS: atom_id res chain seq x y z
N MET A 1 -29.02 -18.52 -25.92
CA MET A 1 -28.51 -18.18 -24.58
C MET A 1 -27.00 -18.27 -24.71
N ASP A 2 -26.38 -17.16 -25.09
CA ASP A 2 -24.94 -17.09 -25.34
C ASP A 2 -24.24 -17.07 -23.98
N SER A 3 -23.50 -18.12 -23.65
CA SER A 3 -22.63 -18.13 -22.48
C SER A 3 -21.56 -17.04 -22.65
N PRO A 4 -21.30 -16.19 -21.65
CA PRO A 4 -20.24 -15.19 -21.79
C PRO A 4 -18.88 -15.86 -21.96
N PRO A 5 -18.00 -15.35 -22.83
CA PRO A 5 -16.68 -15.93 -23.03
C PRO A 5 -15.87 -15.84 -21.74
N ALA A 6 -15.35 -16.99 -21.29
CA ALA A 6 -14.57 -17.15 -20.06
C ALA A 6 -13.14 -16.57 -20.13
N ASP A 7 -12.87 -15.71 -21.12
CA ASP A 7 -11.54 -15.26 -21.50
C ASP A 7 -11.49 -13.74 -21.63
N GLN A 8 -12.06 -13.03 -20.65
CA GLN A 8 -11.86 -11.59 -20.56
C GLN A 8 -10.44 -11.33 -20.05
N PRO A 9 -9.64 -10.50 -20.75
CA PRO A 9 -8.29 -10.22 -20.33
C PRO A 9 -8.30 -9.47 -19.02
N ARG A 10 -7.56 -9.98 -18.04
CA ARG A 10 -7.38 -9.26 -16.76
C ARG A 10 -6.55 -8.00 -17.04
N SER A 11 -7.18 -6.84 -16.86
CA SER A 11 -6.48 -5.55 -16.90
C SER A 11 -5.54 -5.42 -15.71
N CYS A 12 -4.43 -4.71 -15.89
CA CYS A 12 -3.54 -4.33 -14.80
C CYS A 12 -4.32 -3.56 -13.73
N TYR A 13 -4.22 -4.00 -12.48
CA TYR A 13 -4.98 -3.44 -11.37
C TYR A 13 -4.58 -1.99 -11.04
N ALA A 14 -3.34 -1.60 -11.34
CA ALA A 14 -2.84 -0.25 -11.06
C ALA A 14 -3.13 0.76 -12.18
N CYS A 15 -2.98 0.38 -13.45
CA CYS A 15 -3.13 1.31 -14.58
C CYS A 15 -4.35 1.06 -15.46
N LEU A 16 -5.12 -0.01 -15.17
CA LEU A 16 -6.32 -0.44 -15.90
C LEU A 16 -6.10 -0.74 -17.39
N GLN A 17 -4.86 -0.77 -17.86
CA GLN A 17 -4.50 -1.16 -19.20
C GLN A 17 -4.46 -2.68 -19.32
N GLN A 18 -4.65 -3.21 -20.53
CA GLN A 18 -4.40 -4.62 -20.83
C GLN A 18 -2.92 -4.79 -21.16
N PRO A 19 -2.10 -5.38 -20.27
CA PRO A 19 -0.68 -5.50 -20.52
C PRO A 19 -0.34 -6.76 -21.33
N SER A 20 0.72 -6.69 -22.13
CA SER A 20 1.30 -7.87 -22.78
C SER A 20 1.99 -8.81 -21.77
N ASP A 21 2.59 -8.23 -20.73
CA ASP A 21 3.25 -8.93 -19.64
C ASP A 21 2.60 -8.56 -18.31
N PHE A 22 2.13 -9.58 -17.59
CA PHE A 22 1.50 -9.41 -16.29
C PHE A 22 2.02 -10.41 -15.27
N ILE A 23 1.85 -10.02 -14.02
CA ILE A 23 2.22 -10.78 -12.85
C ILE A 23 0.95 -10.97 -12.01
N PRO A 24 0.60 -12.22 -11.65
CA PRO A 24 -0.47 -12.47 -10.68
C PRO A 24 -0.17 -11.77 -9.36
N ILE A 25 -1.17 -11.10 -8.80
CA ILE A 25 -1.01 -10.47 -7.48
C ILE A 25 -1.03 -11.56 -6.41
N ALA A 26 -1.98 -12.50 -6.45
CA ALA A 26 -1.97 -13.68 -5.59
C ALA A 26 -0.88 -14.68 -5.98
N ASP A 27 -0.36 -15.42 -5.00
CA ASP A 27 0.47 -16.59 -5.26
C ASP A 27 -0.44 -17.73 -5.73
N GLU A 28 -0.16 -18.29 -6.90
CA GLU A 28 -0.86 -19.48 -7.38
C GLU A 28 -0.60 -20.61 -6.38
N VAL A 29 -1.65 -21.05 -5.67
CA VAL A 29 -1.62 -22.31 -4.92
C VAL A 29 -1.44 -23.40 -5.97
N GLY A 30 -0.21 -23.85 -6.18
CA GLY A 30 0.11 -24.88 -7.16
C GLY A 30 -0.81 -26.10 -6.98
N PRO A 31 -1.20 -26.79 -8.07
CA PRO A 31 -2.08 -27.95 -7.97
C PRO A 31 -1.30 -29.15 -7.41
N LYS A 32 -1.07 -29.18 -6.09
CA LYS A 32 -0.63 -30.38 -5.37
C LYS A 32 -0.78 -30.27 -3.85
N ALA A 33 -2.02 -30.25 -3.39
CA ALA A 33 -2.38 -30.95 -2.16
C ALA A 33 -3.86 -31.30 -2.25
N GLU A 34 -4.15 -32.57 -1.99
CA GLU A 34 -5.48 -33.16 -1.94
C GLU A 34 -6.44 -32.33 -1.07
N PRO A 35 -7.77 -32.39 -1.28
CA PRO A 35 -8.72 -31.65 -0.47
C PRO A 35 -8.52 -32.02 1.01
N PRO A 36 -8.29 -31.06 1.93
CA PRO A 36 -8.41 -31.35 3.34
C PRO A 36 -9.87 -31.71 3.60
N SER A 37 -10.11 -33.00 3.83
CA SER A 37 -11.34 -33.55 4.36
C SER A 37 -11.50 -33.11 5.82
N THR A 38 -11.71 -31.82 6.06
CA THR A 38 -12.30 -31.21 7.26
C THR A 38 -12.42 -29.71 7.00
N ALA A 39 -13.60 -29.16 7.26
CA ALA A 39 -13.94 -27.76 7.04
C ALA A 39 -13.10 -26.81 7.93
N GLU A 40 -11.90 -26.49 7.47
CA GLU A 40 -11.17 -25.30 7.91
C GLU A 40 -11.49 -24.18 6.93
N PRO A 41 -11.78 -22.95 7.40
CA PRO A 41 -11.97 -21.81 6.51
C PRO A 41 -10.68 -21.66 5.69
N ILE A 42 -10.78 -21.75 4.37
CA ILE A 42 -9.67 -21.56 3.44
C ILE A 42 -9.07 -20.18 3.74
N GLY A 43 -8.03 -20.19 4.58
CA GLY A 43 -7.50 -19.00 5.22
C GLY A 43 -6.80 -18.14 4.20
N ARG A 44 -7.35 -16.94 3.99
CA ARG A 44 -6.75 -15.76 3.35
C ARG A 44 -5.29 -15.97 2.92
N THR A 45 -5.06 -16.35 1.67
CA THR A 45 -3.70 -16.47 1.13
C THR A 45 -3.17 -15.07 0.83
N SER A 46 -2.51 -14.46 1.81
CA SER A 46 -1.81 -13.17 1.65
C SER A 46 -0.55 -13.38 0.81
N SER A 47 -0.47 -12.75 -0.35
CA SER A 47 0.75 -12.75 -1.16
C SER A 47 1.57 -11.49 -0.90
N TYR A 48 2.89 -11.57 -1.12
CA TYR A 48 3.79 -10.41 -0.95
C TYR A 48 3.32 -9.19 -1.76
N ARG A 49 2.90 -9.40 -3.01
CA ARG A 49 2.40 -8.31 -3.86
C ARG A 49 1.09 -7.74 -3.34
N GLY A 50 0.18 -8.60 -2.90
CA GLY A 50 -1.09 -8.17 -2.31
C GLY A 50 -0.89 -7.37 -1.04
N ASP A 51 0.07 -7.77 -0.20
CA ASP A 51 0.44 -7.08 1.04
C ASP A 51 0.97 -5.67 0.80
N ILE A 52 1.91 -5.53 -0.14
CA ILE A 52 2.48 -4.22 -0.48
C ILE A 52 1.42 -3.29 -1.05
N ILE A 53 0.60 -3.80 -1.97
CA ILE A 53 -0.45 -3.02 -2.61
C ILE A 53 -1.49 -2.58 -1.56
N ALA A 54 -1.91 -3.46 -0.65
CA ALA A 54 -2.85 -3.14 0.42
C ALA A 54 -2.26 -2.19 1.49
N LYS A 55 -0.93 -2.20 1.71
CA LYS A 55 -0.27 -1.27 2.65
C LYS A 55 -0.30 0.17 2.12
N HIS A 56 -0.15 0.35 0.81
CA HIS A 56 0.13 1.65 0.20
C HIS A 56 -1.04 2.27 -0.57
N PHE A 57 -2.07 1.47 -0.88
CA PHE A 57 -3.22 1.90 -1.66
C PHE A 57 -4.52 1.47 -0.97
N TRP A 58 -5.64 2.08 -1.37
CA TRP A 58 -6.97 1.87 -0.78
C TRP A 58 -7.62 0.52 -1.14
N PHE A 59 -6.83 -0.47 -1.56
CA PHE A 59 -7.34 -1.71 -2.11
C PHE A 59 -7.52 -2.77 -1.04
N GLU A 60 -8.65 -3.49 -1.10
CA GLU A 60 -8.89 -4.63 -0.24
C GLU A 60 -8.12 -5.86 -0.73
N LYS A 61 -7.57 -6.63 0.20
CA LYS A 61 -6.83 -7.86 -0.13
C LYS A 61 -7.68 -8.85 -0.94
N ASP A 62 -8.98 -8.90 -0.68
CA ASP A 62 -9.89 -9.82 -1.36
C ASP A 62 -10.06 -9.45 -2.86
N ASP A 63 -10.00 -8.17 -3.22
CA ASP A 63 -10.02 -7.72 -4.61
C ASP A 63 -8.72 -8.07 -5.34
N LEU A 64 -7.60 -8.04 -4.61
CA LEU A 64 -6.27 -8.34 -5.14
C LEU A 64 -6.08 -9.83 -5.46
N MET A 65 -6.87 -10.73 -4.85
CA MET A 65 -6.76 -12.19 -5.02
C MET A 65 -6.87 -12.67 -6.47
N ARG A 66 -7.64 -11.95 -7.29
CA ARG A 66 -7.84 -12.28 -8.72
C ARG A 66 -7.23 -11.22 -9.63
N GLY A 67 -6.59 -10.20 -9.07
CA GLY A 67 -5.95 -9.13 -9.82
C GLY A 67 -4.66 -9.59 -10.48
N VAL A 68 -4.31 -8.90 -11.57
CA VAL A 68 -2.98 -8.96 -12.18
C VAL A 68 -2.40 -7.56 -12.20
N ILE A 69 -1.09 -7.45 -12.18
CA ILE A 69 -0.38 -6.19 -12.32
C ILE A 69 0.67 -6.31 -13.41
N CYS A 70 0.82 -5.29 -14.24
CA CYS A 70 1.89 -5.30 -15.24
C CYS A 70 3.26 -5.06 -14.58
N THR A 71 4.32 -5.55 -15.21
CA THR A 71 5.70 -5.44 -14.71
C THR A 71 6.11 -3.99 -14.43
N SER A 72 5.70 -3.05 -15.28
CA SER A 72 6.03 -1.63 -15.13
C SER A 72 5.32 -0.96 -13.95
N CYS A 73 4.07 -1.34 -13.66
CA CYS A 73 3.38 -0.87 -12.46
C CYS A 73 3.96 -1.51 -11.19
N TRP A 74 4.25 -2.81 -11.24
CA TRP A 74 4.84 -3.52 -10.10
C TRP A 74 6.19 -2.91 -9.70
N SER A 75 7.10 -2.69 -10.66
CA SER A 75 8.41 -2.08 -10.40
C SER A 75 8.30 -0.73 -9.71
N LYS A 76 7.38 0.14 -10.16
CA LYS A 76 7.17 1.45 -9.52
C LYS A 76 6.65 1.34 -8.08
N ILE A 77 5.75 0.39 -7.84
CA ILE A 77 5.19 0.14 -6.50
C ILE A 77 6.26 -0.44 -5.59
N GLU A 78 7.09 -1.34 -6.09
CA GLU A 78 8.20 -1.95 -5.35
C GLU A 78 9.27 -0.92 -4.98
N ASP A 79 9.68 -0.07 -5.93
CA ASP A 79 10.60 1.05 -5.69
C ASP A 79 10.04 2.01 -4.63
N PHE A 80 8.75 2.35 -4.74
CA PHE A 80 8.07 3.16 -3.74
C PHE A 80 8.01 2.47 -2.37
N HIS A 81 7.72 1.17 -2.32
CA HIS A 81 7.66 0.41 -1.08
C HIS A 81 9.02 0.36 -0.38
N GLN A 82 10.10 0.17 -1.12
CA GLN A 82 11.46 0.20 -0.59
C GLN A 82 11.77 1.57 0.03
N PHE A 83 11.53 2.65 -0.74
CA PHE A 83 11.73 4.01 -0.25
C PHE A 83 10.90 4.33 0.99
N TYR A 84 9.60 3.97 0.98
CA TYR A 84 8.72 4.15 2.12
C TYR A 84 9.25 3.39 3.34
N SER A 85 9.70 2.15 3.17
CA SER A 85 10.18 1.31 4.28
C SER A 85 11.48 1.84 4.88
N GLU A 86 12.34 2.49 4.09
CA GLU A 86 13.53 3.18 4.58
C GLU A 86 13.17 4.39 5.45
N ILE A 87 12.19 5.18 5.01
CA ILE A 87 11.67 6.31 5.81
C ILE A 87 11.01 5.79 7.09
N GLU A 88 10.14 4.77 6.98
CA GLU A 88 9.45 4.16 8.11
C GLU A 88 10.45 3.69 9.17
N GLN A 89 11.49 2.95 8.78
CA GLN A 89 12.55 2.51 9.71
C GLN A 89 13.33 3.68 10.31
N ALA A 90 13.73 4.67 9.51
CA ALA A 90 14.50 5.81 10.00
C ALA A 90 13.69 6.68 10.99
N HIS A 91 12.37 6.72 10.82
CA HIS A 91 11.46 7.48 11.67
C HIS A 91 10.84 6.66 12.80
N GLU A 92 10.73 5.34 12.72
CA GLU A 92 10.27 4.47 13.82
C GLU A 92 11.17 4.62 15.05
N HIS A 93 12.49 4.76 14.83
CA HIS A 93 13.45 5.04 15.90
C HIS A 93 13.39 6.47 16.46
N LYS A 94 12.86 7.44 15.69
CA LYS A 94 12.76 8.86 16.10
C LYS A 94 11.38 9.23 16.66
N LEU A 95 10.33 8.55 16.18
CA LEU A 95 8.93 8.77 16.47
C LEU A 95 8.35 7.61 17.30
N GLY A 96 9.13 7.05 18.24
CA GLY A 96 8.65 6.06 19.22
C GLY A 96 7.44 6.51 20.07
N PHE A 97 6.83 7.64 19.74
CA PHE A 97 5.57 8.12 20.25
C PHE A 97 4.72 8.69 19.10
N THR A 98 3.46 8.25 19.08
CA THR A 98 2.29 8.87 18.45
C THR A 98 2.03 8.70 16.94
N ILE A 99 1.67 7.48 16.52
CA ILE A 99 0.51 7.36 15.63
C ILE A 99 -0.73 7.50 16.52
N VAL A 100 -1.25 8.72 16.67
CA VAL A 100 -2.59 8.92 17.24
C VAL A 100 -3.57 8.28 16.25
N GLN A 101 -4.09 7.11 16.57
CA GLN A 101 -5.31 6.63 15.93
C GLN A 101 -6.45 7.52 16.42
N ILE A 102 -6.71 8.62 15.71
CA ILE A 102 -7.91 9.42 15.92
C ILE A 102 -9.08 8.53 15.45
N LYS A 103 -9.66 7.78 16.39
CA LYS A 103 -11.03 7.31 16.26
C LYS A 103 -11.89 8.56 16.21
N GLN A 104 -12.41 8.89 15.03
CA GLN A 104 -13.45 9.90 14.91
C GLN A 104 -14.70 9.32 15.57
N GLU A 105 -15.00 9.79 16.78
CA GLU A 105 -16.35 9.81 17.33
C GLU A 105 -16.88 11.23 17.19
N ASP A 106 -18.13 11.35 16.73
CA ASP A 106 -18.83 12.58 16.38
C ASP A 106 -18.62 13.74 17.38
N GLY A 107 -18.21 14.89 16.83
CA GLY A 107 -18.56 16.22 17.31
C GLY A 107 -17.99 16.67 18.66
N VAL A 108 -16.77 17.23 18.64
CA VAL A 108 -16.34 18.23 19.62
C VAL A 108 -15.62 19.37 18.88
N GLU A 109 -16.20 20.57 18.96
CA GLU A 109 -15.55 21.83 18.60
C GLU A 109 -14.40 22.05 19.59
N VAL A 110 -13.16 22.17 19.07
CA VAL A 110 -11.99 22.55 19.89
C VAL A 110 -11.55 23.92 19.43
N GLU A 111 -11.63 24.85 20.37
CA GLU A 111 -11.23 26.26 20.26
C GLU A 111 -9.73 26.36 19.94
N GLU A 112 -9.38 27.30 19.06
CA GLU A 112 -8.00 27.59 18.64
C GLU A 112 -7.18 28.11 19.83
N GLU A 113 -6.19 27.35 20.31
CA GLU A 113 -5.12 27.87 21.17
C GLU A 113 -3.92 28.31 20.32
N GLU A 114 -3.55 29.58 20.46
CA GLU A 114 -2.41 30.29 19.86
C GLU A 114 -1.10 29.45 19.90
N GLN A 115 -0.52 29.18 18.73
CA GLN A 115 0.86 28.68 18.65
C GLN A 115 1.81 29.88 18.53
N GLU A 116 2.71 30.02 19.50
CA GLU A 116 3.78 31.03 19.53
C GLU A 116 4.63 30.99 18.25
N GLU A 117 4.80 32.17 17.64
CA GLU A 117 5.60 32.43 16.45
C GLU A 117 7.10 32.16 16.74
N ILE A 118 7.67 31.16 16.08
CA ILE A 118 9.11 30.90 16.11
C ILE A 118 9.78 31.92 15.17
N VAL A 119 10.31 33.00 15.72
CA VAL A 119 11.06 34.01 14.96
C VAL A 119 12.43 33.43 14.58
N VAL A 120 12.58 32.97 13.34
CA VAL A 120 13.90 32.65 12.78
C VAL A 120 14.52 33.93 12.21
N GLU A 121 15.52 34.47 12.90
CA GLU A 121 16.31 35.58 12.37
C GLU A 121 17.09 35.14 11.13
N PRO A 122 17.10 35.93 10.04
CA PRO A 122 17.83 35.57 8.83
C PRO A 122 19.34 35.68 9.07
N ILE A 123 20.05 34.59 8.79
CA ILE A 123 21.52 34.60 8.68
C ILE A 123 21.96 35.60 7.60
N THR A 124 22.71 36.63 8.00
CA THR A 124 23.24 37.63 7.06
C THR A 124 24.42 37.04 6.29
N ALA A 125 24.46 37.30 4.97
CA ALA A 125 25.43 36.75 4.03
C ALA A 125 26.90 37.17 4.28
N GLU A 126 27.20 37.95 5.32
CA GLU A 126 28.57 38.39 5.65
C GLU A 126 29.37 37.37 6.51
N GLU A 127 28.75 36.29 7.01
CA GLU A 127 29.44 35.27 7.83
C GLU A 127 29.87 34.00 7.05
N ILE A 128 29.68 33.93 5.73
CA ILE A 128 30.05 32.75 4.92
C ILE A 128 31.50 32.83 4.36
N GLU A 129 32.21 33.95 4.49
CA GLU A 129 33.59 34.08 3.98
C GLU A 129 34.60 34.56 5.04
N ARG A 130 34.78 33.79 6.12
CA ARG A 130 35.96 33.86 6.99
C ARG A 130 36.56 32.50 7.28
#